data_AF-A0AAN7UEN3-F1
#
_entry.id   AF-A0AAN7UEN3-F1
#
_cell.length_a   1.000
_cell.length_b   1.000
_cell.length_c   1.000
_cell.angle_alpha   90.00
_cell.angle_beta   90.00
_cell.angle_gamma   90.00
#
_symmetry.space_group_name_H-M   'P 1'
#
loop_
_entity.id
_entity.type
_entity.pdbx_description
1 polymer ?
#
loop_
_entity_poly.entity_id
_entity_poly.type
_entity_poly.pdbx_seq_one_letter_code
_entity_poly.pdbx_strand_id
1 'polypeptide(L)'
;MVVEFGHVSTPWPVPPSGEVAGGRVVPRSWRFMSGKLVPYEFGFNHPAQSEYREYDLPTGFVEEVAVFLADTNLEDVLGICAIGNAEIEGRIELNRGRVNFTVPPSKPEDMDVRLVPEHAPSVWAFDCKTGLNDTTMTLARVCWVCPKH
;
A
#
# COMPACT_ATOMS: atom_id res chain seq x y z
N MET A 1 10.93 -4.63 8.58
CA MET A 1 9.96 -4.91 7.51
C MET A 1 8.65 -5.31 8.16
N VAL A 2 7.52 -4.83 7.65
CA VAL A 2 6.19 -5.22 8.12
C VAL A 2 5.61 -6.23 7.14
N VAL A 3 5.08 -7.34 7.64
CA VAL A 3 4.47 -8.40 6.83
C VAL A 3 2.99 -8.52 7.19
N GLU A 4 2.12 -8.39 6.20
CA GLU A 4 0.69 -8.67 6.29
C GLU A 4 0.42 -10.16 6.08
N PHE A 5 -0.34 -10.76 6.99
CA PHE A 5 -0.88 -12.11 6.86
C PHE A 5 -2.30 -12.16 7.41
N GLY A 6 -3.27 -12.58 6.59
CA GLY A 6 -4.66 -12.67 7.02
C GLY A 6 -5.20 -11.34 7.54
N HIS A 7 -4.83 -10.24 6.88
CA HIS A 7 -5.13 -8.86 7.27
C HIS A 7 -4.50 -8.43 8.58
N VAL A 8 -3.44 -9.09 9.07
CA VAL A 8 -2.71 -8.66 10.27
C VAL A 8 -1.28 -8.29 9.90
N SER A 9 -0.87 -7.06 10.19
CA SER A 9 0.48 -6.55 9.94
C SER A 9 1.40 -6.78 11.15
N THR A 10 2.47 -7.56 10.97
CA THR A 10 3.45 -7.86 12.03
C THR A 10 4.90 -7.70 11.55
N PRO A 11 5.83 -7.26 12.41
CA PRO A 11 7.23 -7.12 12.03
C PRO A 11 7.92 -8.49 11.94
N TRP A 12 8.50 -8.81 10.78
CA TRP A 12 9.21 -10.08 10.55
C TRP A 12 10.67 -9.83 10.11
N PRO A 13 11.61 -10.72 10.45
CA PRO A 13 12.88 -10.83 9.75
C PRO A 13 12.62 -11.44 8.37
N VAL A 14 12.70 -10.62 7.32
CA VAL A 14 12.52 -11.07 5.93
C VAL A 14 13.88 -11.49 5.35
N PRO A 15 14.07 -12.77 4.98
CA PRO A 15 15.31 -13.22 4.36
C PRO A 15 15.44 -12.68 2.93
N PRO A 16 16.66 -12.52 2.38
CA PRO A 16 16.86 -12.05 1.01
C PRO A 16 16.18 -12.91 -0.07
N SER A 17 15.99 -14.20 0.20
CA SER A 17 15.28 -15.12 -0.70
C SER A 17 13.76 -14.91 -0.72
N GLY A 18 13.21 -14.19 0.26
CA GLY A 18 11.77 -14.06 0.49
C GLY A 18 11.09 -15.33 1.03
N GLU A 19 11.79 -16.45 1.13
CA GLU A 19 11.23 -17.72 1.61
C GLU A 19 11.29 -17.81 3.13
N VAL A 20 10.14 -17.99 3.77
CA VAL A 20 10.04 -18.06 5.24
C VAL A 20 8.89 -18.99 5.64
N ALA A 21 9.11 -19.82 6.66
CA ALA A 21 8.10 -20.75 7.20
C ALA A 21 7.39 -21.62 6.13
N GLY A 22 8.11 -22.01 5.07
CA GLY A 22 7.58 -22.81 3.95
C GLY A 22 6.70 -22.03 2.97
N GLY A 23 6.50 -20.73 3.18
CA GLY A 23 5.83 -19.82 2.26
C GLY A 23 6.78 -18.76 1.70
N ARG A 24 6.20 -17.68 1.18
CA ARG A 24 6.95 -16.58 0.58
C ARG A 24 6.40 -15.24 1.02
N VAL A 25 7.28 -14.30 1.37
CA VAL A 25 6.92 -12.88 1.51
C VAL A 25 7.08 -12.18 0.17
N VAL A 26 6.11 -11.35 -0.16
CA VAL A 26 5.99 -10.65 -1.44
C VAL A 26 5.90 -9.15 -1.17
N PRO A 27 6.77 -8.30 -1.74
CA PRO A 27 6.68 -6.86 -1.59
C PRO A 27 5.30 -6.30 -1.99
N ARG A 28 4.77 -5.39 -1.16
CA ARG A 28 3.48 -4.70 -1.39
C ARG A 28 3.62 -3.19 -1.42
N SER A 29 4.58 -2.66 -0.67
CA SER A 29 4.87 -1.23 -0.68
C SER A 29 6.36 -0.96 -0.66
N TRP A 30 6.74 0.06 -1.41
CA TRP A 30 8.11 0.51 -1.59
C TRP A 30 8.21 1.99 -1.25
N ARG A 31 9.36 2.38 -0.73
CA ARG A 31 9.72 3.77 -0.48
C ARG A 31 11.05 4.07 -1.13
N PHE A 32 11.29 5.33 -1.42
CA PHE A 32 12.63 5.76 -1.81
C PHE A 32 13.49 5.97 -0.57
N MET A 33 14.72 5.49 -0.63
CA MET A 33 15.74 5.70 0.39
C MET A 33 17.06 5.94 -0.29
N SER A 34 17.60 7.15 -0.12
CA SER A 34 18.86 7.54 -0.74
C SER A 34 18.84 7.33 -2.27
N GLY A 35 17.75 7.74 -2.94
CA GLY A 35 17.57 7.58 -4.38
C GLY A 35 17.32 6.15 -4.85
N LYS A 36 17.10 5.20 -3.95
CA LYS A 36 16.81 3.79 -4.31
C LYS A 36 15.43 3.40 -3.83
N LEU A 37 14.66 2.80 -4.73
CA LEU A 37 13.38 2.19 -4.36
C LEU A 37 13.64 0.90 -3.57
N VAL A 38 13.15 0.86 -2.33
CA VAL A 38 13.30 -0.29 -1.43
C VAL A 38 11.94 -0.75 -0.89
N PRO A 39 11.66 -2.06 -0.85
CA PRO A 39 10.43 -2.56 -0.25
C PRO A 39 10.47 -2.39 1.28
N TYR A 40 9.33 -2.02 1.88
CA TYR A 40 9.22 -1.85 3.33
C TYR A 40 8.01 -2.57 3.96
N GLU A 41 6.96 -2.81 3.17
CA GLU A 41 5.82 -3.67 3.52
C GLU A 41 5.66 -4.82 2.54
N PHE A 42 5.24 -5.96 3.07
CA PHE A 42 5.18 -7.24 2.38
C PHE A 42 3.88 -7.95 2.73
N GLY A 43 3.37 -8.80 1.85
CA GLY A 43 2.34 -9.78 2.14
C GLY A 43 2.94 -11.17 2.23
N PHE A 44 2.40 -12.04 3.08
CA PHE A 44 2.84 -13.44 3.18
C PHE A 44 1.88 -14.38 2.44
N ASN A 45 2.42 -15.12 1.47
CA ASN A 45 1.76 -16.25 0.85
C ASN A 45 2.11 -17.53 1.61
N HIS A 46 1.13 -18.09 2.33
CA HIS A 46 1.21 -19.43 2.89
C HIS A 46 1.34 -20.46 1.74
N PRO A 47 2.06 -21.59 1.87
CA PRO A 47 2.23 -22.56 0.76
C PRO A 47 0.93 -23.09 0.13
N ALA A 48 -0.19 -23.01 0.86
CA ALA A 48 -1.52 -23.36 0.37
C ALA A 48 -2.33 -22.18 -0.23
N GLN A 49 -1.75 -20.98 -0.29
CA GLN A 49 -2.42 -19.73 -0.68
C GLN A 49 -1.49 -18.88 -1.57
N SER A 50 -2.06 -18.24 -2.58
CA SER A 50 -1.34 -17.32 -3.47
C SER A 50 -2.10 -16.01 -3.64
N GLU A 51 -2.34 -15.35 -2.52
CA GLU A 51 -3.10 -14.10 -2.46
C GLU A 51 -2.30 -12.94 -3.07
N TYR A 52 -1.03 -12.81 -2.71
CA TYR A 52 -0.18 -11.71 -3.16
C TYR A 52 0.62 -12.11 -4.41
N ARG A 53 0.64 -11.25 -5.42
CA ARG A 53 1.43 -11.44 -6.65
C ARG A 53 2.73 -10.66 -6.59
N GLU A 54 3.78 -11.18 -7.19
CA GLU A 54 5.00 -10.42 -7.43
C GLU A 54 4.72 -9.33 -8.47
N TYR A 55 5.20 -8.11 -8.21
CA TYR A 55 5.07 -6.98 -9.11
C TYR A 55 6.44 -6.63 -9.67
N ASP A 56 6.56 -6.68 -10.99
CA ASP A 56 7.67 -6.09 -11.69
C ASP A 56 7.31 -4.64 -12.00
N LEU A 57 7.89 -3.70 -11.24
CA LEU A 57 7.65 -2.28 -11.42
C LEU A 57 8.44 -1.80 -12.64
N PRO A 58 7.80 -1.27 -13.70
CA PRO A 58 8.51 -0.85 -14.89
C PRO A 58 9.57 0.21 -14.56
N THR A 59 10.81 0.03 -15.04
CA THR A 59 11.93 0.94 -14.73
C THR A 59 11.59 2.40 -15.02
N GLY A 60 11.00 2.68 -16.19
CA GLY A 60 10.62 4.06 -16.56
C GLY A 60 9.61 4.68 -15.60
N PHE A 61 8.63 3.91 -15.13
CA PHE A 61 7.67 4.39 -14.12
C PHE A 61 8.38 4.72 -12.79
N VAL A 62 9.29 3.86 -12.34
CA VAL A 62 10.04 4.09 -11.10
C VAL A 62 10.92 5.35 -11.21
N GLU A 63 11.57 5.55 -12.35
CA GLU A 63 12.41 6.73 -12.62
C GLU A 63 11.56 8.02 -12.64
N GLU A 64 10.41 8.02 -13.33
CA GLU A 64 9.50 9.15 -13.37
C GLU A 64 8.97 9.53 -11.97
N VAL A 65 8.57 8.53 -11.17
CA VAL A 65 8.13 8.76 -9.79
C VAL A 65 9.28 9.28 -8.93
N ALA A 66 10.49 8.73 -9.08
CA ALA A 66 11.66 9.19 -8.32
C ALA A 66 11.95 10.68 -8.58
N VAL A 67 11.97 11.09 -9.85
CA VAL A 67 12.18 12.49 -10.24
C VAL A 67 11.07 13.37 -9.67
N PHE A 68 9.81 12.97 -9.84
CA PHE A 68 8.67 13.71 -9.31
C PHE A 68 8.74 13.92 -7.79
N LEU A 69 9.03 12.86 -7.04
CA LEU A 69 9.12 12.93 -5.57
C LEU A 69 10.32 13.74 -5.11
N ALA A 70 11.45 13.68 -5.82
CA ALA A 70 12.62 14.51 -5.52
C ALA A 70 12.32 16.00 -5.78
N ASP A 71 11.75 16.33 -6.94
CA ASP A 71 11.42 17.71 -7.34
C ASP A 71 10.38 18.37 -6.40
N THR A 72 9.54 17.55 -5.77
CA THR A 72 8.50 18.00 -4.83
C THR A 72 8.88 17.85 -3.36
N ASN A 73 10.09 17.36 -3.05
CA ASN A 73 10.55 17.07 -1.68
C ASN A 73 9.60 16.12 -0.91
N LEU A 74 9.07 15.11 -1.61
CA LEU A 74 8.15 14.09 -1.10
C LEU A 74 8.79 12.68 -1.03
N GLU A 75 10.10 12.56 -1.30
CA GLU A 75 10.82 11.27 -1.32
C GLU A 75 10.71 10.49 0.00
N ASP A 76 10.74 11.19 1.14
CA ASP A 76 10.61 10.60 2.49
C ASP A 76 9.14 10.52 2.97
N VAL A 77 8.19 11.01 2.17
CA VAL A 77 6.77 11.13 2.55
C VAL A 77 5.92 10.12 1.80
N LEU A 78 6.18 9.92 0.51
CA LEU A 78 5.39 9.09 -0.37
C LEU A 78 6.18 7.89 -0.89
N GLY A 79 5.44 6.85 -1.26
CA GLY A 79 5.99 5.62 -1.80
C GLY A 79 5.06 5.00 -2.83
N ILE A 80 5.50 3.88 -3.39
CA ILE A 80 4.73 3.10 -4.34
C ILE A 80 4.02 2.00 -3.55
N CYS A 81 2.74 1.77 -3.82
CA CYS A 81 1.97 0.68 -3.24
C CYS A 81 1.29 -0.11 -4.34
N ALA A 82 1.45 -1.44 -4.30
CA ALA A 82 0.73 -2.34 -5.18
C ALA A 82 -0.68 -2.56 -4.61
N ILE A 83 -1.69 -2.19 -5.39
CA ILE A 83 -3.09 -2.45 -5.08
C ILE A 83 -3.58 -3.65 -5.90
N GLY A 84 -4.35 -4.54 -5.27
CA GLY A 84 -5.17 -5.53 -5.96
C GLY A 84 -6.59 -4.99 -6.17
N ASN A 85 -7.42 -5.79 -6.85
CA ASN A 85 -8.80 -5.38 -7.14
C ASN A 85 -9.64 -5.17 -5.88
N ALA A 86 -9.39 -5.96 -4.82
CA ALA A 86 -10.09 -5.83 -3.55
C ALA A 86 -9.71 -4.53 -2.82
N GLU A 87 -8.51 -4.00 -3.04
CA GLU A 87 -8.08 -2.72 -2.49
C GLU A 87 -8.68 -1.52 -3.26
N ILE A 88 -9.09 -1.71 -4.52
CA ILE A 88 -9.81 -0.68 -5.31
C ILE A 88 -11.21 -0.43 -4.73
N GLU A 89 -11.88 -1.46 -4.21
CA GLU A 89 -13.19 -1.33 -3.58
C GLU A 89 -13.16 -0.53 -2.26
N GLY A 90 -11.96 -0.31 -1.70
CA GLY A 90 -11.76 0.37 -0.44
C GLY A 90 -11.88 -0.58 0.75
N ARG A 91 -11.01 -0.42 1.74
CA ARG A 91 -10.97 -1.21 2.97
C ARG A 91 -10.86 -0.29 4.17
N ILE A 92 -11.37 -0.72 5.32
CA ILE A 92 -11.29 0.01 6.58
C ILE A 92 -10.17 -0.57 7.41
N GLU A 93 -9.25 0.29 7.85
CA GLU A 93 -8.22 -0.03 8.83
C GLU A 93 -8.80 0.07 10.24
N LEU A 94 -8.70 -1.01 11.01
CA LEU A 94 -9.12 -1.08 12.39
C LEU A 94 -7.90 -1.36 13.28
N ASN A 95 -7.73 -0.52 14.29
CA ASN A 95 -6.66 -0.64 15.27
C ASN A 95 -7.23 -1.19 16.58
N ARG A 96 -6.73 -2.34 17.04
CA ARG A 96 -7.06 -2.92 18.36
C ARG A 96 -5.80 -3.24 19.14
N GLY A 97 -5.42 -2.33 20.04
CA GLY A 97 -4.21 -2.46 20.85
C GLY A 97 -2.94 -2.33 19.99
N ARG A 98 -2.16 -3.41 19.87
CA ARG A 98 -0.94 -3.47 19.03
C ARG A 98 -1.16 -4.13 17.66
N VAL A 99 -2.42 -4.45 17.35
CA VAL A 99 -2.79 -5.16 16.12
C VAL A 99 -3.53 -4.19 15.22
N ASN A 100 -3.09 -4.14 13.97
CA ASN A 100 -3.77 -3.46 12.90
C ASN A 100 -4.37 -4.51 11.97
N PHE A 101 -5.65 -4.35 11.60
CA PHE A 101 -6.26 -5.21 10.61
C PHE A 101 -7.20 -4.47 9.68
N THR A 102 -7.26 -4.91 8.42
CA THR A 102 -8.14 -4.33 7.41
C THR A 102 -9.34 -5.22 7.14
N VAL A 103 -10.52 -4.60 7.04
CA VAL A 103 -11.77 -5.30 6.73
C VAL A 103 -12.47 -4.63 5.55
N PRO A 104 -13.22 -5.40 4.72
CA PRO A 104 -14.09 -4.79 3.74
C PRO A 104 -15.20 -3.99 4.44
N PRO A 105 -15.65 -2.85 3.88
CA PRO A 105 -16.83 -2.17 4.38
C PRO A 105 -18.04 -3.08 4.27
N SER A 106 -18.91 -3.09 5.29
CA SER A 106 -20.19 -3.82 5.21
C SER A 106 -21.20 -3.02 4.40
N LYS A 107 -21.08 -1.69 4.44
CA LYS A 107 -21.90 -0.74 3.69
C LYS A 107 -21.05 0.46 3.22
N PRO A 108 -21.47 1.16 2.15
CA PRO A 108 -20.73 2.33 1.65
C PRO A 108 -20.51 3.43 2.71
N GLU A 109 -21.48 3.64 3.61
CA GLU A 109 -21.36 4.63 4.69
C GLU A 109 -20.24 4.36 5.69
N ASP A 110 -19.77 3.11 5.82
CA ASP A 110 -18.70 2.74 6.74
C ASP A 110 -17.35 3.36 6.35
N MET A 111 -17.22 3.83 5.11
CA MET A 111 -16.04 4.52 4.58
C MET A 111 -16.10 6.05 4.74
N ASP A 112 -17.25 6.63 5.13
CA ASP A 112 -17.37 8.07 5.37
C ASP A 112 -16.87 8.41 6.79
N VAL A 113 -15.64 8.93 6.87
CA VAL A 113 -14.98 9.34 8.12
C VAL A 113 -15.78 10.39 8.89
N ARG A 114 -16.69 11.13 8.25
CA ARG A 114 -17.56 12.09 8.94
C ARG A 114 -18.71 11.41 9.67
N LEU A 115 -19.15 10.25 9.18
CA LEU A 115 -20.21 9.45 9.77
C LEU A 115 -19.66 8.47 10.81
N VAL A 116 -18.47 7.91 10.56
CA VAL A 116 -17.84 6.90 11.42
C VAL A 116 -16.36 7.26 11.66
N PRO A 117 -16.06 8.20 12.58
CA PRO A 117 -14.70 8.74 12.78
C PRO A 117 -13.67 7.72 13.26
N GLU A 118 -14.10 6.63 13.87
CA GLU A 118 -13.24 5.52 14.30
C GLU A 118 -12.74 4.65 13.13
N HIS A 119 -13.33 4.78 11.95
CA HIS A 119 -12.91 4.07 10.74
C HIS A 119 -11.95 4.94 9.94
N ALA A 120 -10.71 4.48 9.81
CA ALA A 120 -9.78 5.06 8.86
C ALA A 120 -9.82 4.23 7.57
N PRO A 121 -10.17 4.81 6.41
CA PRO A 121 -9.99 4.10 5.15
C PRO A 121 -8.50 3.83 4.92
N SER A 122 -8.18 2.55 4.69
CA SER A 122 -6.81 2.03 4.54
C SER A 122 -6.20 2.27 3.15
N VAL A 123 -7.04 2.65 2.17
CA VAL A 123 -6.64 2.89 0.78
C VAL A 123 -7.42 4.09 0.25
N TRP A 124 -6.69 5.08 -0.29
CA TRP A 124 -7.27 6.17 -1.08
C TRP A 124 -6.75 6.06 -2.50
N ALA A 125 -7.58 5.52 -3.39
CA ALA A 125 -7.37 5.60 -4.82
C ALA A 125 -7.97 6.93 -5.30
N PHE A 126 -7.12 7.85 -5.76
CA PHE A 126 -7.60 9.01 -6.49
C PHE A 126 -7.72 8.63 -7.97
N ASP A 127 -8.85 8.99 -8.57
CA ASP A 127 -9.03 8.91 -10.01
C ASP A 127 -7.93 9.67 -10.74
N CYS A 128 -7.59 9.27 -11.97
CA CYS A 128 -6.63 9.99 -12.81
C CYS A 128 -6.98 11.48 -12.89
N LYS A 129 -6.24 12.32 -12.16
CA LYS A 129 -6.31 13.77 -12.28
C LYS A 129 -5.06 14.31 -12.95
N THR A 130 -5.20 15.38 -13.71
CA THR A 130 -4.12 15.98 -14.51
C THR A 130 -3.06 16.71 -13.67
N GLY A 131 -3.17 16.74 -12.33
CA GLY A 131 -2.14 17.28 -11.45
C GLY A 131 -2.49 17.23 -9.95
N LEU A 132 -1.46 17.29 -9.09
CA LEU A 132 -1.57 17.22 -7.63
C LEU A 132 -2.11 18.49 -6.95
N ASN A 133 -2.19 19.62 -7.68
CA ASN A 133 -2.64 20.89 -7.12
C ASN A 133 -4.15 20.91 -6.75
N ASP A 134 -4.91 19.91 -7.22
CA ASP A 134 -6.35 19.76 -6.97
C ASP A 134 -6.68 18.85 -5.77
N THR A 135 -5.68 18.34 -5.05
CA THR A 135 -5.89 17.43 -3.91
C THR A 135 -5.60 18.10 -2.57
N THR A 136 -6.63 18.26 -1.73
CA THR A 136 -6.46 18.54 -0.30
C THR A 136 -5.95 17.28 0.40
N MET A 137 -4.62 17.16 0.53
CA MET A 137 -4.00 16.06 1.26
C MET A 137 -4.31 16.17 2.75
N THR A 138 -4.93 15.13 3.30
CA THR A 138 -5.02 14.95 4.75
C THR A 138 -4.54 13.53 5.06
N LEU A 139 -3.53 13.43 5.93
CA LEU A 139 -2.93 12.23 6.53
C LEU A 139 -3.54 10.89 6.08
N ALA A 140 -3.08 10.35 4.95
CA ALA A 140 -3.42 9.01 4.48
C ALA A 140 -2.44 8.49 3.41
N ARG A 141 -2.46 7.16 3.18
CA ARG A 141 -1.76 6.50 2.06
C ARG A 141 -2.32 7.02 0.74
N VAL A 142 -1.54 7.82 0.03
CA VAL A 142 -1.86 8.33 -1.32
C VAL A 142 -1.49 7.25 -2.33
N CYS A 143 -2.46 6.78 -3.12
CA CYS A 143 -2.21 5.84 -4.22
C CYS A 143 -2.67 6.46 -5.54
N TRP A 144 -1.77 6.47 -6.53
CA TRP A 144 -2.05 6.91 -7.88
C TRP A 144 -2.40 5.70 -8.75
N VAL A 145 -3.60 5.67 -9.34
CA VAL A 145 -4.07 4.56 -10.17
C VAL A 145 -4.37 5.10 -11.57
N CYS A 146 -3.66 4.61 -12.58
CA CYS A 146 -4.00 4.87 -13.98
C CYS A 146 -4.74 3.66 -14.57
N PRO A 147 -5.88 3.84 -15.29
CA PRO A 147 -6.47 2.78 -16.07
C PRO A 147 -5.52 2.35 -17.19
N LYS A 148 -5.46 1.05 -17.47
CA LYS A 148 -4.83 0.53 -18.69
C LYS A 148 -5.68 0.94 -19.89
N HIS A 149 -5.05 1.58 -20.89
CA HIS A 149 -5.62 1.76 -22.22
C HIS A 149 -5.71 0.43 -22.96
#